data_AF-A0A8J5BPF3-F1
#
_entry.id   AF-A0A8J5BPF3-F1
#
_cell.length_a   1.000
_cell.length_b   1.000
_cell.length_c   1.000
_cell.angle_alpha   90.00
_cell.angle_beta   90.00
_cell.angle_gamma   90.00
#
_symmetry.space_group_name_H-M   'P 1'
#
loop_
_entity.id
_entity.type
_entity.pdbx_description
1 polymer ?
#
loop_
_entity_poly.entity_id
_entity_poly.type
_entity_poly.pdbx_seq_one_letter_code
_entity_poly.pdbx_strand_id
1 'polypeptide(L)'
;MTEIIAPLRFGTVQPNLYRGSYPRQQNLRFLQRLRLKTIVSLTPKPIEGPFAQWADDNGITVIHIPAAPEGKAYKTLFEDPETQAKEKEKKKTEKKEARKTKKKTRTLPINYEVAIEAIGYMMDADYQPTYIHCLNGSEVTSLVVACLRKLSFWSSVSITGEYVGFAQLTATADRFIEDFKAEIEIPANPVPWMWRGLSIGVVKRHPTLKIVDSEEKDEGFPRDGFHSEAAAIQAVSALP
;
A
#
# COMPACT_ATOMS: atom_id res chain seq x y z
N MET A 1 30.60 11.74 7.49
CA MET A 1 29.29 11.19 7.92
C MET A 1 28.50 10.82 6.68
N THR A 2 28.01 9.60 6.55
CA THR A 2 27.12 9.25 5.43
C THR A 2 25.76 9.92 5.62
N GLU A 3 25.26 10.55 4.56
CA GLU A 3 23.95 11.21 4.55
C GLU A 3 22.82 10.20 4.80
N ILE A 4 21.73 10.64 5.44
CA ILE A 4 20.55 9.83 5.68
C ILE A 4 19.50 10.24 4.65
N ILE A 5 19.21 9.35 3.70
CA ILE A 5 18.35 9.69 2.56
C ILE A 5 17.09 8.81 2.60
N ALA A 6 15.92 9.42 2.73
CA ALA A 6 14.66 8.69 2.66
C ALA A 6 14.36 8.19 1.23
N PRO A 7 13.57 7.10 1.06
CA PRO A 7 13.06 6.71 -0.25
C PRO A 7 12.30 7.86 -0.94
N LEU A 8 12.21 7.81 -2.26
CA LEU A 8 11.42 8.77 -3.02
C LEU A 8 9.95 8.70 -2.58
N ARG A 9 9.29 9.86 -2.45
CA ARG A 9 7.89 9.96 -2.00
C ARG A 9 7.65 9.31 -0.62
N PHE A 10 8.67 9.28 0.23
CA PHE A 10 8.51 8.87 1.61
C PHE A 10 7.47 9.76 2.32
N GLY A 11 6.64 9.14 3.16
CA GLY A 11 5.71 9.84 4.03
C GLY A 11 5.18 8.95 5.13
N THR A 12 4.68 9.57 6.20
CA THR A 12 3.96 8.89 7.28
C THR A 12 2.47 8.89 6.96
N VAL A 13 1.85 7.72 6.85
CA VAL A 13 0.41 7.58 6.59
C VAL A 13 -0.37 7.61 7.90
N GLN A 14 0.08 6.84 8.88
CA GLN A 14 -0.40 6.80 10.26
C GLN A 14 0.79 6.54 11.20
N PRO A 15 0.64 6.68 12.53
CA PRO A 15 1.67 6.24 13.47
C PRO A 15 2.10 4.80 13.16
N ASN A 16 3.41 4.58 13.04
CA ASN A 16 4.06 3.32 12.66
C ASN A 16 3.74 2.78 11.25
N LEU A 17 2.96 3.49 10.43
CA LEU A 17 2.64 3.12 9.06
C LEU A 17 3.23 4.15 8.08
N TYR A 18 4.18 3.71 7.28
CA TYR A 18 4.95 4.54 6.36
C TYR A 18 4.74 4.12 4.91
N ARG A 19 4.91 5.06 3.98
CA ARG A 19 4.86 4.82 2.54
C ARG A 19 6.11 5.30 1.83
N GLY A 20 6.36 4.82 0.62
CA GLY A 20 7.35 5.42 -0.29
C GLY A 20 7.62 4.60 -1.54
N SER A 21 8.75 4.85 -2.20
CA SER A 21 9.21 4.10 -3.38
C SER A 21 9.98 2.83 -3.02
N TYR A 22 10.30 2.04 -4.04
CA TYR A 22 11.24 0.92 -3.90
C TYR A 22 12.56 1.42 -3.32
N PRO A 23 13.01 0.91 -2.17
CA PRO A 23 14.26 1.33 -1.53
C PRO A 23 15.50 1.00 -2.36
N ARG A 24 16.45 1.93 -2.39
CA ARG A 24 17.80 1.70 -2.91
C ARG A 24 18.79 1.59 -1.74
N GLN A 25 20.03 1.18 -2.03
CA GLN A 25 21.09 1.04 -1.02
C GLN A 25 21.25 2.27 -0.11
N GLN A 26 21.20 3.47 -0.69
CA GLN A 26 21.30 4.73 0.05
C GLN A 26 20.15 4.97 1.05
N ASN A 27 19.02 4.29 0.87
CA ASN A 27 17.83 4.45 1.72
C ASN A 27 17.82 3.51 2.92
N LEU A 28 18.58 2.42 2.90
CA LEU A 28 18.49 1.35 3.90
C LEU A 28 18.80 1.87 5.31
N ARG A 29 19.78 2.78 5.44
CA ARG A 29 20.12 3.42 6.71
C ARG A 29 18.99 4.31 7.25
N PHE A 30 18.19 4.92 6.39
CA PHE A 30 17.00 5.66 6.81
C PHE A 30 15.92 4.70 7.32
N LEU A 31 15.62 3.65 6.55
CA LEU A 31 14.61 2.64 6.91
C LEU A 31 14.93 1.92 8.21
N GLN A 32 16.22 1.66 8.48
CA GLN A 32 16.66 1.04 9.73
C GLN A 32 16.25 1.85 10.97
N ARG A 33 16.14 3.19 10.85
CA ARG A 33 15.70 4.05 11.97
C ARG A 33 14.21 3.95 12.25
N LEU A 34 13.42 3.54 11.26
CA LEU A 34 11.99 3.31 11.44
C LEU A 34 11.72 2.03 12.23
N ARG A 35 12.74 1.17 12.43
CA ARG A 35 12.64 -0.11 13.16
C ARG A 35 11.47 -0.94 12.64
N LEU A 36 11.40 -1.07 11.32
CA LEU A 36 10.32 -1.77 10.64
C LEU A 36 10.26 -3.22 11.09
N LYS A 37 9.04 -3.70 11.32
CA LYS A 37 8.75 -5.14 11.47
C LYS A 37 8.36 -5.75 10.13
N THR A 38 7.69 -4.98 9.28
CA THR A 38 7.13 -5.49 8.03
C THR A 38 7.32 -4.52 6.86
N ILE A 39 7.55 -5.08 5.68
CA ILE A 39 7.52 -4.36 4.40
C ILE A 39 6.44 -4.98 3.52
N VAL A 40 5.51 -4.14 3.05
CA VAL A 40 4.49 -4.54 2.07
C VAL A 40 4.89 -4.03 0.69
N SER A 41 5.32 -4.93 -0.18
CA SER A 41 5.78 -4.61 -1.53
C SER A 41 4.67 -4.83 -2.56
N LEU A 42 4.23 -3.75 -3.19
CA LEU A 42 3.26 -3.71 -4.28
C LEU A 42 3.96 -3.63 -5.64
N THR A 43 5.01 -4.42 -5.84
CA THR A 43 5.78 -4.46 -7.09
C THR A 43 5.31 -5.61 -8.00
N PRO A 44 5.53 -5.52 -9.33
CA PRO A 44 5.21 -6.62 -10.23
C PRO A 44 5.97 -7.92 -9.96
N LYS A 45 7.19 -7.80 -9.42
CA LYS A 45 8.06 -8.92 -9.03
C LYS A 45 8.40 -8.80 -7.55
N PRO A 46 8.72 -9.91 -6.87
CA PRO A 46 9.22 -9.89 -5.49
C PRO A 46 10.45 -8.98 -5.33
N ILE A 47 10.73 -8.59 -4.08
CA ILE A 47 11.97 -7.87 -3.76
C ILE A 47 13.15 -8.83 -3.96
N GLU A 48 14.20 -8.35 -4.61
CA GLU A 48 15.40 -9.13 -4.91
C GLU A 48 16.69 -8.35 -4.55
N GLY A 49 17.80 -9.09 -4.47
CA GLY A 49 19.15 -8.51 -4.34
C GLY A 49 19.44 -7.88 -2.97
N PRO A 50 20.25 -6.81 -2.91
CA PRO A 50 20.71 -6.23 -1.64
C PRO A 50 19.60 -5.77 -0.70
N PHE A 51 18.43 -5.38 -1.24
CA PHE A 51 17.30 -4.96 -0.42
C PHE A 51 16.59 -6.16 0.23
N ALA A 52 16.46 -7.28 -0.47
CA ALA A 52 15.95 -8.53 0.12
C ALA A 52 16.86 -8.99 1.26
N GLN A 53 18.17 -9.09 0.97
CA GLN A 53 19.16 -9.50 1.97
C GLN A 53 19.14 -8.58 3.19
N TRP A 54 19.05 -7.26 2.99
CA TRP A 54 18.95 -6.32 4.09
C TRP A 54 17.69 -6.52 4.94
N ALA A 55 16.55 -6.83 4.32
CA ALA A 55 15.33 -7.11 5.06
C ALA A 55 15.49 -8.37 5.92
N ASP A 56 16.05 -9.44 5.36
CA ASP A 56 16.33 -10.69 6.05
C ASP A 56 17.31 -10.49 7.22
N ASP A 57 18.41 -9.78 6.98
CA ASP A 57 19.44 -9.48 7.99
C ASP A 57 18.89 -8.67 9.18
N ASN A 58 17.81 -7.93 8.98
CA ASN A 58 17.17 -7.11 10.02
C ASN A 58 15.89 -7.77 10.58
N GLY A 59 15.59 -9.02 10.20
CA GLY A 59 14.42 -9.76 10.68
C GLY A 59 13.09 -9.13 10.25
N ILE A 60 13.06 -8.45 9.10
CA ILE A 60 11.88 -7.77 8.58
C ILE A 60 11.05 -8.75 7.75
N THR A 61 9.78 -8.92 8.11
CA THR A 61 8.84 -9.72 7.30
C THR A 61 8.52 -8.99 6.00
N VAL A 62 8.86 -9.60 4.87
CA VAL A 62 8.53 -9.08 3.54
C VAL A 62 7.27 -9.75 3.02
N ILE A 63 6.24 -8.94 2.78
CA ILE A 63 4.97 -9.36 2.19
C ILE A 63 4.92 -8.82 0.76
N HIS A 64 4.92 -9.71 -0.22
CA HIS A 64 4.82 -9.33 -1.62
C HIS A 64 3.39 -9.55 -2.11
N ILE A 65 2.72 -8.46 -2.48
CA ILE A 65 1.39 -8.49 -3.08
C ILE A 65 1.56 -7.99 -4.52
N PRO A 66 1.48 -8.86 -5.54
CA PRO A 66 1.76 -8.47 -6.91
C PRO A 66 0.71 -7.49 -7.42
N ALA A 67 1.06 -6.20 -7.44
CA ALA A 67 0.36 -5.23 -8.26
C ALA A 67 0.73 -5.48 -9.72
N ALA A 68 -0.27 -5.77 -10.55
CA ALA A 68 -0.10 -6.25 -11.92
C ALA A 68 0.92 -5.45 -12.74
N PRO A 69 1.72 -6.12 -13.61
CA PRO A 69 2.03 -5.60 -14.93
C PRO A 69 1.01 -6.21 -15.93
N GLU A 70 0.58 -5.60 -17.04
CA GLU A 70 1.42 -5.36 -18.22
C GLU A 70 0.77 -4.37 -19.20
N GLY A 71 1.52 -3.34 -19.57
CA GLY A 71 1.42 -2.70 -20.88
C GLY A 71 2.80 -2.75 -21.55
N LYS A 72 2.86 -2.51 -22.87
CA LYS A 72 4.11 -2.52 -23.67
C LYS A 72 5.30 -1.77 -23.03
N ALA A 73 5.04 -0.76 -22.19
CA ALA A 73 6.06 0.01 -21.49
C ALA A 73 6.80 -0.79 -20.39
N TYR A 74 6.13 -1.70 -19.69
CA TYR A 74 6.74 -2.59 -18.69
C TYR A 74 7.72 -3.58 -19.34
N LYS A 75 7.29 -4.18 -20.46
CA LYS A 75 8.10 -5.10 -21.27
C LYS A 75 9.38 -4.47 -21.79
N THR A 76 9.31 -3.26 -22.36
CA THR A 76 10.48 -2.55 -22.90
C THR A 76 11.55 -2.14 -21.88
N LEU A 77 11.24 -2.07 -20.58
CA LEU A 77 12.19 -1.64 -19.55
C LEU A 77 12.97 -2.82 -18.92
N PHE A 78 12.49 -4.04 -19.08
CA PHE A 78 13.02 -5.22 -18.38
C PHE A 78 13.19 -6.47 -19.28
N GLU A 79 12.87 -6.38 -20.58
CA GLU A 79 13.20 -7.42 -21.57
C GLU A 79 14.63 -7.24 -22.08
N ASP A 80 15.42 -8.32 -22.00
CA ASP A 80 16.80 -8.38 -22.45
C ASP A 80 16.94 -7.98 -23.93
N PRO A 81 18.03 -7.30 -24.35
CA PRO A 81 18.22 -6.85 -25.73
C PRO A 81 18.10 -7.98 -26.77
N GLU A 82 18.48 -9.21 -26.41
CA GLU A 82 18.38 -10.40 -27.26
C GLU A 82 16.93 -10.84 -27.51
N THR A 83 16.05 -10.67 -26.52
CA THR A 83 14.62 -10.98 -26.65
C THR A 83 13.92 -9.96 -27.54
N GLN A 84 14.37 -8.70 -27.52
CA GLN A 84 13.88 -7.62 -28.39
C GLN A 84 14.25 -7.81 -29.87
N ALA A 85 15.36 -8.48 -30.17
CA ALA A 85 15.79 -8.77 -31.53
C ALA A 85 14.89 -9.82 -32.21
N LYS A 86 14.53 -10.89 -31.49
CA LYS A 86 13.69 -11.99 -32.00
C LYS A 86 12.24 -11.55 -32.26
N GLU A 87 11.71 -10.64 -31.46
CA GLU A 87 10.32 -10.16 -31.63
C GLU A 87 10.18 -9.09 -32.73
N LYS A 88 11.24 -8.31 -33.01
CA LYS A 88 11.29 -7.34 -34.11
C LYS A 88 11.24 -8.03 -35.48
N GLU A 89 11.80 -9.23 -35.59
CA GLU A 89 11.79 -10.02 -36.82
C GLU A 89 10.39 -10.59 -37.11
N LYS A 90 9.68 -11.05 -36.07
CA LYS A 90 8.30 -11.57 -36.19
C LYS A 90 7.26 -10.50 -36.55
N LYS A 91 7.45 -9.25 -36.10
CA LYS A 91 6.53 -8.11 -36.38
C LYS A 91 6.76 -7.42 -37.72
N LYS A 92 7.81 -7.76 -38.48
CA LYS A 92 8.09 -7.17 -39.79
C LYS A 92 7.16 -7.71 -40.89
N THR A 93 6.55 -8.89 -40.68
CA THR A 93 5.70 -9.56 -41.67
C THR A 93 4.21 -9.15 -41.58
N GLU A 94 3.74 -8.59 -40.46
CA GLU A 94 2.30 -8.31 -40.23
C GLU A 94 1.92 -6.82 -40.22
N LYS A 95 2.82 -5.92 -40.57
CA LYS A 95 2.58 -4.46 -40.48
C LYS A 95 2.44 -3.79 -41.85
N LYS A 96 1.55 -4.31 -42.69
CA LYS A 96 0.84 -3.49 -43.67
C LYS A 96 -0.65 -3.57 -43.32
N GLU A 97 -1.25 -2.39 -43.16
CA GLU A 97 -2.67 -2.14 -42.89
C GLU A 97 -3.11 -2.10 -41.42
N ALA A 98 -3.36 -0.87 -40.97
CA ALA A 98 -4.32 -0.41 -39.95
C ALA A 98 -3.72 0.70 -39.06
N ARG A 99 -3.46 1.86 -39.67
CA ARG A 99 -3.32 3.13 -38.95
C ARG A 99 -4.70 3.76 -38.82
N LYS A 100 -5.46 3.39 -37.78
CA LYS A 100 -6.55 4.20 -37.24
C LYS A 100 -6.52 4.16 -35.71
N THR A 101 -6.59 5.36 -35.15
CA THR A 101 -6.50 5.79 -33.75
C THR A 101 -7.28 4.90 -32.78
N LYS A 102 -6.59 4.07 -31.98
CA LYS A 102 -7.17 3.43 -30.79
C LYS A 102 -6.79 4.25 -29.55
N LYS A 103 -7.76 4.98 -28.99
CA LYS A 103 -7.66 5.62 -27.68
C LYS A 103 -7.44 4.49 -26.66
N LYS A 104 -6.21 4.37 -26.14
CA LYS A 104 -5.80 3.25 -25.31
C LYS A 104 -6.35 3.47 -23.89
N THR A 105 -7.43 2.80 -23.54
CA THR A 105 -7.97 2.80 -22.17
C THR A 105 -6.87 2.30 -21.24
N ARG A 106 -6.39 3.15 -20.33
CA ARG A 106 -5.37 2.80 -19.34
C ARG A 106 -6.06 2.04 -18.23
N THR A 107 -5.93 0.71 -18.21
CA THR A 107 -6.32 -0.10 -17.06
C THR A 107 -5.45 0.28 -15.86
N LEU A 108 -6.04 0.37 -14.68
CA LEU A 108 -5.29 0.68 -13.45
C LEU A 108 -4.31 -0.44 -13.09
N PRO A 109 -3.22 -0.11 -12.37
CA PRO A 109 -2.18 -1.08 -12.03
C PRO A 109 -2.55 -2.02 -10.87
N ILE A 110 -3.70 -1.81 -10.20
CA ILE A 110 -4.24 -2.68 -9.16
C ILE A 110 -5.76 -2.83 -9.30
N ASN A 111 -6.30 -3.90 -8.74
CA ASN A 111 -7.71 -4.13 -8.48
C ASN A 111 -8.01 -3.92 -6.97
N TYR A 112 -9.26 -4.14 -6.55
CA TYR A 112 -9.66 -3.94 -5.17
C TYR A 112 -9.14 -5.03 -4.24
N GLU A 113 -8.94 -6.25 -4.74
CA GLU A 113 -8.43 -7.40 -4.00
C GLU A 113 -7.02 -7.10 -3.46
N VAL A 114 -6.12 -6.57 -4.31
CA VAL A 114 -4.78 -6.13 -3.90
C VAL A 114 -4.84 -5.03 -2.83
N ALA A 115 -5.77 -4.09 -2.97
CA ALA A 115 -5.93 -3.02 -1.98
C ALA A 115 -6.43 -3.54 -0.64
N ILE A 116 -7.42 -4.45 -0.65
CA ILE A 116 -8.00 -5.06 0.55
C ILE A 116 -6.94 -5.88 1.30
N GLU A 117 -6.19 -6.73 0.58
CA GLU A 117 -5.13 -7.54 1.16
C GLU A 117 -4.04 -6.67 1.81
N ALA A 118 -3.55 -5.65 1.09
CA ALA A 118 -2.55 -4.74 1.62
C ALA A 118 -3.04 -4.00 2.86
N ILE A 119 -4.30 -3.54 2.82
CA ILE A 119 -4.94 -2.88 3.95
C ILE A 119 -5.03 -3.82 5.16
N GLY A 120 -5.35 -5.11 4.98
CA GLY A 120 -5.38 -6.09 6.08
C GLY A 120 -4.10 -6.07 6.90
N TYR A 121 -2.93 -6.14 6.25
CA TYR A 121 -1.64 -6.02 6.92
C TYR A 121 -1.36 -4.64 7.52
N MET A 122 -1.86 -3.57 6.89
CA MET A 122 -1.72 -2.20 7.43
C MET A 122 -2.57 -1.98 8.69
N MET A 123 -3.67 -2.71 8.83
CA MET A 123 -4.63 -2.61 9.94
C MET A 123 -4.30 -3.52 11.12
N ASP A 124 -3.37 -4.46 10.96
CA ASP A 124 -2.98 -5.40 11.99
C ASP A 124 -1.73 -4.88 12.74
N ALA A 125 -1.86 -4.70 14.05
CA ALA A 125 -0.81 -4.20 14.92
C ALA A 125 0.38 -5.15 14.98
N ASP A 126 0.19 -6.44 14.71
CA ASP A 126 1.27 -7.42 14.68
C ASP A 126 2.21 -7.23 13.48
N TYR A 127 1.87 -6.43 12.48
CA TYR A 127 2.75 -6.10 11.35
C TYR A 127 3.39 -4.71 11.47
N GLN A 128 3.08 -3.94 12.52
CA GLN A 128 3.61 -2.60 12.73
C GLN A 128 4.96 -2.64 13.47
N PRO A 129 5.92 -1.73 13.18
CA PRO A 129 5.86 -0.68 12.15
C PRO A 129 6.03 -1.21 10.72
N THR A 130 5.22 -0.68 9.80
CA THR A 130 5.10 -1.17 8.43
C THR A 130 5.53 -0.11 7.42
N TYR A 131 6.27 -0.53 6.38
CA TYR A 131 6.56 0.31 5.20
C TYR A 131 5.92 -0.28 3.95
N ILE A 132 4.97 0.44 3.35
CA ILE A 132 4.33 0.06 2.08
C ILE A 132 4.96 0.80 0.89
N HIS A 133 5.27 0.08 -0.18
CA HIS A 133 5.84 0.71 -1.37
C HIS A 133 5.41 0.03 -2.68
N CYS A 134 5.56 0.76 -3.77
CA CYS A 134 5.61 0.20 -5.12
C CYS A 134 6.94 0.59 -5.76
N LEU A 135 7.06 0.61 -7.09
CA LEU A 135 8.31 0.98 -7.77
C LEU A 135 8.74 2.43 -7.47
N ASN A 136 7.81 3.39 -7.57
CA ASN A 136 8.12 4.83 -7.44
C ASN A 136 7.34 5.54 -6.32
N GLY A 137 6.55 4.81 -5.55
CA GLY A 137 5.75 5.34 -4.43
C GLY A 137 4.60 6.26 -4.83
N SER A 138 4.20 6.22 -6.11
CA SER A 138 3.17 7.07 -6.69
C SER A 138 1.86 6.29 -6.85
N GLU A 139 1.37 6.08 -8.07
CA GLU A 139 0.02 5.55 -8.40
C GLU A 139 -0.43 4.34 -7.54
N VAL A 140 0.28 3.21 -7.58
CA VAL A 140 -0.14 1.98 -6.85
C VAL A 140 -0.26 2.20 -5.35
N THR A 141 0.79 2.71 -4.70
CA THR A 141 0.78 2.98 -3.25
C THR A 141 -0.25 4.03 -2.88
N SER A 142 -0.43 5.08 -3.71
CA SER A 142 -1.44 6.10 -3.48
C SER A 142 -2.87 5.57 -3.58
N LEU A 143 -3.15 4.64 -4.49
CA LEU A 143 -4.47 4.02 -4.60
C LEU A 143 -4.79 3.18 -3.35
N VAL A 144 -3.85 2.37 -2.86
CA VAL A 144 -4.03 1.60 -1.62
C VAL A 144 -4.23 2.53 -0.40
N VAL A 145 -3.43 3.59 -0.29
CA VAL A 145 -3.58 4.57 0.79
C VAL A 145 -4.93 5.30 0.69
N ALA A 146 -5.38 5.68 -0.51
CA ALA A 146 -6.70 6.29 -0.69
C ALA A 146 -7.85 5.35 -0.28
N CYS A 147 -7.75 4.05 -0.60
CA CYS A 147 -8.66 3.04 -0.11
C CYS A 147 -8.66 2.94 1.42
N LEU A 148 -7.49 2.96 2.08
CA LEU A 148 -7.39 3.03 3.54
C LEU A 148 -8.08 4.29 4.10
N ARG A 149 -7.91 5.45 3.46
CA ARG A 149 -8.54 6.70 3.91
C ARG A 149 -10.05 6.65 3.82
N LYS A 150 -10.62 5.99 2.80
CA LYS A 150 -12.07 5.74 2.77
C LYS A 150 -12.53 4.95 3.97
N LEU A 151 -11.83 3.88 4.33
CA LEU A 151 -12.12 3.08 5.54
C LEU A 151 -11.96 3.88 6.84
N SER A 152 -11.11 4.92 6.81
CA SER A 152 -10.88 5.83 7.93
C SER A 152 -11.91 6.96 8.00
N PHE A 153 -13.03 6.88 7.28
CA PHE A 153 -14.07 7.92 7.20
C PHE A 153 -13.60 9.29 6.67
N TRP A 154 -12.55 9.33 5.85
CA TRP A 154 -12.13 10.59 5.24
C TRP A 154 -13.12 11.04 4.15
N SER A 155 -13.29 12.35 4.01
CA SER A 155 -14.06 12.92 2.91
C SER A 155 -13.32 12.74 1.57
N SER A 156 -14.06 12.64 0.46
CA SER A 156 -13.46 12.52 -0.88
C SER A 156 -12.48 13.67 -1.19
N VAL A 157 -12.76 14.89 -0.71
CA VAL A 157 -11.87 16.04 -0.89
C VAL A 157 -10.54 15.84 -0.17
N SER A 158 -10.55 15.35 1.07
CA SER A 158 -9.33 15.06 1.83
C SER A 158 -8.53 13.91 1.22
N ILE A 159 -9.22 12.86 0.76
CA ILE A 159 -8.59 11.72 0.09
C ILE A 159 -7.89 12.17 -1.19
N THR A 160 -8.59 12.91 -2.03
CA THR A 160 -8.03 13.44 -3.28
C THR A 160 -6.88 14.40 -3.01
N GLY A 161 -6.98 15.26 -2.00
CA GLY A 161 -5.91 16.16 -1.57
C GLY A 161 -4.62 15.43 -1.18
N GLU A 162 -4.72 14.34 -0.42
CA GLU A 162 -3.56 13.49 -0.12
C GLU A 162 -3.05 12.79 -1.38
N TYR A 163 -3.94 12.21 -2.19
CA TYR A 163 -3.57 11.46 -3.39
C TYR A 163 -2.72 12.31 -4.37
N VAL A 164 -3.16 13.53 -4.66
CA VAL A 164 -2.48 14.42 -5.63
C VAL A 164 -1.11 14.89 -5.15
N GLY A 165 -0.84 14.84 -3.84
CA GLY A 165 0.49 15.10 -3.28
C GLY A 165 1.53 14.05 -3.71
N PHE A 166 1.10 12.83 -4.08
CA PHE A 166 1.98 11.72 -4.41
C PHE A 166 1.86 11.22 -5.86
N ALA A 167 0.71 11.41 -6.51
CA ALA A 167 0.42 10.88 -7.84
C ALA A 167 -0.45 11.82 -8.68
N GLN A 168 -0.44 11.66 -10.00
CA GLN A 168 -1.39 12.35 -10.87
C GLN A 168 -2.76 11.70 -10.77
N LEU A 169 -3.79 12.48 -10.47
CA LEU A 169 -5.18 12.02 -10.49
C LEU A 169 -5.67 11.93 -11.94
N THR A 170 -6.03 10.72 -12.35
CA THR A 170 -6.72 10.47 -13.62
C THR A 170 -8.19 10.16 -13.35
N ALA A 171 -9.07 10.38 -14.31
CA ALA A 171 -10.49 10.05 -14.16
C ALA A 171 -10.72 8.57 -13.79
N THR A 172 -9.87 7.67 -14.26
CA THR A 172 -9.95 6.24 -13.92
C THR A 172 -9.55 6.00 -12.46
N ALA A 173 -8.49 6.66 -11.97
CA ALA A 173 -8.06 6.56 -10.57
C ALA A 173 -9.09 7.17 -9.62
N ASP A 174 -9.64 8.33 -9.98
CA ASP A 174 -10.68 9.03 -9.22
C ASP A 174 -11.92 8.14 -9.04
N ARG A 175 -12.40 7.57 -10.14
CA ARG A 175 -13.52 6.62 -10.12
C ARG A 175 -13.22 5.35 -9.32
N PHE A 176 -12.02 4.81 -9.42
CA PHE A 176 -11.61 3.66 -8.61
C PHE A 176 -11.67 3.95 -7.11
N ILE A 177 -11.23 5.14 -6.70
CA ILE A 177 -11.31 5.58 -5.30
C ILE A 177 -12.79 5.74 -4.92
N GLU A 178 -13.58 6.47 -5.71
CA GLU A 178 -14.99 6.73 -5.44
C GLU A 178 -15.83 5.44 -5.33
N ASP A 179 -15.64 4.51 -6.27
CA ASP A 179 -16.39 3.25 -6.36
C ASP A 179 -15.88 2.16 -5.39
N PHE A 180 -14.73 2.38 -4.73
CA PHE A 180 -14.15 1.40 -3.81
C PHE A 180 -15.14 1.01 -2.71
N LYS A 181 -15.47 -0.28 -2.65
CA LYS A 181 -16.21 -0.93 -1.57
C LYS A 181 -15.46 -2.19 -1.18
N ALA A 182 -15.32 -2.43 0.11
CA ALA A 182 -14.58 -3.56 0.62
C ALA A 182 -15.40 -4.35 1.63
N GLU A 183 -15.23 -5.66 1.61
CA GLU A 183 -15.59 -6.52 2.72
C GLU A 183 -14.28 -6.83 3.43
N ILE A 184 -14.16 -6.41 4.69
CA ILE A 184 -12.90 -6.54 5.44
C ILE A 184 -13.19 -7.28 6.73
N GLU A 185 -12.38 -8.32 6.95
CA GLU A 185 -12.27 -8.99 8.22
C GLU A 185 -11.39 -8.16 9.15
N ILE A 186 -11.90 -7.82 10.34
CA ILE A 186 -11.11 -7.08 11.32
C ILE A 186 -10.06 -8.04 11.88
N PRO A 187 -8.76 -7.67 11.86
CA PRO A 187 -7.71 -8.52 12.43
C PRO A 187 -7.91 -8.71 13.94
N ALA A 188 -7.39 -9.80 14.49
CA ALA A 188 -7.49 -10.10 15.92
C ALA A 188 -6.84 -9.02 16.79
N ASN A 189 -5.77 -8.39 16.31
CA ASN A 189 -5.07 -7.29 16.97
C ASN A 189 -5.09 -6.03 16.09
N PRO A 190 -6.18 -5.26 16.06
CA PRO A 190 -6.27 -4.08 15.20
C PRO A 190 -5.38 -2.94 15.72
N VAL A 191 -4.84 -2.16 14.78
CA VAL A 191 -4.01 -0.99 15.10
C VAL A 191 -4.75 0.03 15.98
N PRO A 192 -4.08 0.65 16.98
CA PRO A 192 -4.75 1.51 17.97
C PRO A 192 -5.36 2.80 17.40
N TRP A 193 -4.93 3.22 16.21
CA TRP A 193 -5.47 4.39 15.52
C TRP A 193 -6.72 4.06 14.68
N MET A 194 -7.02 2.77 14.46
CA MET A 194 -8.19 2.36 13.69
C MET A 194 -9.46 2.81 14.40
N TRP A 195 -10.23 3.68 13.74
CA TRP A 195 -11.52 4.18 14.24
C TRP A 195 -11.52 4.72 15.68
N ARG A 196 -10.36 5.15 16.18
CA ARG A 196 -10.23 5.69 17.53
C ARG A 196 -11.18 6.88 17.70
N GLY A 197 -12.05 6.80 18.71
CA GLY A 197 -13.06 7.83 19.00
C GLY A 197 -14.36 7.70 18.21
N LEU A 198 -14.52 6.68 17.35
CA LEU A 198 -15.79 6.36 16.68
C LEU A 198 -16.55 5.28 17.44
N SER A 199 -17.88 5.36 17.43
CA SER A 199 -18.72 4.31 18.01
C SER A 199 -18.87 3.13 17.06
N ILE A 200 -19.03 1.93 17.61
CA ILE A 200 -19.23 0.70 16.83
C ILE A 200 -20.42 0.82 15.87
N GLY A 201 -21.48 1.54 16.26
CA GLY A 201 -22.64 1.76 15.40
C GLY A 201 -22.32 2.62 14.17
N VAL A 202 -21.40 3.57 14.28
CA VAL A 202 -20.91 4.35 13.12
C VAL A 202 -20.07 3.46 12.21
N VAL A 203 -19.17 2.68 12.80
CA VAL A 203 -18.29 1.74 12.09
C VAL A 203 -19.08 0.67 11.33
N LYS A 204 -20.09 0.04 11.95
CA LYS A 204 -20.98 -0.95 11.31
C LYS A 204 -21.86 -0.37 10.19
N ARG A 205 -22.06 0.95 10.16
CA ARG A 205 -22.82 1.66 9.10
C ARG A 205 -21.92 2.35 8.08
N HIS A 206 -20.66 1.93 7.97
CA HIS A 206 -19.71 2.52 7.04
C HIS A 206 -20.24 2.46 5.59
N PRO A 207 -20.19 3.56 4.82
CA PRO A 207 -20.79 3.61 3.48
C PRO A 207 -20.19 2.62 2.47
N THR A 208 -18.91 2.28 2.64
CA THR A 208 -18.14 1.46 1.68
C THR A 208 -17.47 0.25 2.30
N LEU A 209 -17.76 -0.08 3.56
CA LEU A 209 -17.14 -1.22 4.24
C LEU A 209 -18.25 -2.13 4.76
N LYS A 210 -18.16 -3.41 4.44
CA LYS A 210 -18.88 -4.44 5.19
C LYS A 210 -17.90 -5.14 6.12
N ILE A 211 -18.27 -5.22 7.38
CA ILE A 211 -17.50 -5.94 8.39
C ILE A 211 -18.07 -7.35 8.41
N VAL A 212 -17.23 -8.32 8.12
CA VAL A 212 -17.58 -9.73 8.27
C VAL A 212 -17.33 -10.07 9.73
N ASP A 213 -18.40 -10.25 10.51
CA ASP A 213 -18.32 -10.83 11.84
C ASP A 213 -18.03 -12.33 11.62
N SER A 214 -16.78 -12.77 11.78
CA SER A 214 -16.47 -14.20 11.82
C SER A 214 -17.20 -14.79 13.02
N GLU A 215 -17.98 -15.86 12.77
CA GLU A 215 -18.96 -16.44 13.67
C GLU A 215 -18.55 -16.41 15.16
N GLU A 216 -19.42 -15.80 15.98
CA GLU A 216 -19.46 -15.86 17.46
C GLU A 216 -18.14 -16.19 18.17
N LYS A 217 -17.20 -15.23 18.16
CA LYS A 217 -16.46 -14.98 19.40
C LYS A 217 -17.13 -13.82 20.10
N ASP A 218 -18.14 -14.16 20.89
CA ASP A 218 -18.76 -13.30 21.91
C ASP A 218 -17.78 -13.05 23.08
N GLU A 219 -16.50 -12.85 22.77
CA GLU A 219 -15.54 -12.18 23.63
C GLU A 219 -15.48 -10.75 23.11
N GLY A 220 -16.29 -9.90 23.74
CA GLY A 220 -16.67 -8.60 23.25
C GLY A 220 -15.57 -7.86 22.50
N PHE A 221 -15.96 -7.30 21.34
CA PHE A 221 -15.25 -6.24 20.62
C PHE A 221 -14.36 -5.47 21.60
N PRO A 222 -13.02 -5.41 21.41
CA PRO A 222 -12.10 -4.88 22.41
C PRO A 222 -12.63 -3.58 22.96
N ARG A 223 -13.22 -3.62 24.16
CA ARG A 223 -13.72 -2.42 24.85
C ARG A 223 -12.56 -1.48 25.15
N ASP A 224 -11.34 -2.03 25.13
CA ASP A 224 -10.08 -1.41 25.49
C ASP A 224 -9.32 -0.80 24.28
N GLY A 225 -9.96 -0.69 23.11
CA GLY A 225 -9.59 0.33 22.11
C GLY A 225 -9.81 1.75 22.64
N PHE A 226 -10.57 1.88 23.73
CA PHE A 226 -10.55 3.01 24.64
C PHE A 226 -9.65 2.64 25.82
N HIS A 227 -8.35 2.97 25.74
CA HIS A 227 -7.51 2.90 26.92
C HIS A 227 -8.19 3.65 28.06
N SER A 228 -8.37 2.98 29.20
CA SER A 228 -8.48 3.68 30.47
C SER A 228 -7.26 4.59 30.59
N GLU A 229 -7.48 5.81 31.07
CA GLU A 229 -6.51 6.88 31.25
C GLU A 229 -5.22 6.42 31.96
N ALA A 230 -5.28 5.31 32.70
CA ALA A 230 -4.17 4.67 33.41
C ALA A 230 -3.07 4.06 32.51
N ALA A 231 -3.39 3.49 31.34
CA ALA A 231 -2.39 2.85 30.47
C ALA A 231 -1.58 3.86 29.64
N ALA A 232 -2.20 5.00 29.29
CA ALA A 232 -1.51 6.10 28.61
C ALA A 232 -0.49 6.79 29.52
N ILE A 233 -0.71 6.82 30.83
CA ILE A 233 0.19 7.44 31.81
C ILE A 233 1.44 6.58 32.05
N GLN A 234 1.34 5.25 32.00
CA GLN A 234 2.50 4.35 32.17
C GLN A 234 3.41 4.27 30.92
N ALA A 235 2.87 4.45 29.72
CA ALA A 235 3.68 4.47 28.50
C ALA A 235 4.50 5.77 28.32
N VAL A 236 4.05 6.89 28.92
CA VAL A 236 4.79 8.16 28.93
C VAL A 236 5.89 8.17 30.00
N SER A 237 5.76 7.36 31.07
CA SER A 237 6.77 7.28 32.14
C SER A 237 7.91 6.27 31.88
N ALA A 238 7.90 5.55 30.75
CA ALA A 238 8.86 4.49 30.44
C ALA A 238 9.74 4.77 29.22
N LEU A 239 9.83 6.02 28.77
CA LEU A 239 10.85 6.45 27.83
C LEU A 239 12.06 7.00 28.61
N PRO A 240 13.30 6.61 28.26
CA PRO A 240 14.51 7.18 28.85
C PRO A 240 14.71 8.66 28.49
#